data_AF-X1NZX1-F1
#
_entry.id   AF-X1NZX1-F1
#
_cell.length_a   1.000
_cell.length_b   1.000
_cell.length_c   1.000
_cell.angle_alpha   90.00
_cell.angle_beta   90.00
_cell.angle_gamma   90.00
#
_symmetry.space_group_name_H-M   'P 1'
#
loop_
_entity.id
_entity.type
_entity.pdbx_description
1 polymer ?
#
loop_
_entity_poly.entity_id
_entity_poly.type
_entity_poly.pdbx_seq_one_letter_code
_entity_poly.pdbx_strand_id
1 'polypeptide(L)'
;MIEDERDDEVEVTFDQYPYIAGATVLSTLLPPWTHEGGLNRLLERLKDPDTRKKIKEEMQKQGECWENMVHSNRWDSIYISVLKTEKNKRFEGKNIPEIKDMRGDADEFKTLFDLLLEEDGEVRMIVFSQDEAEMRQVMRHPLHMVGSDGRSVAPYGLLSIGKPHPRFYGTFPRFLGKYVREEKLLSLENAIRSITSYKGEFRP
;
A
#
# COMPACT_ATOMS: atom_id res chain seq x y z
N MET A 1 19.86 -9.52 12.64
CA MET A 1 19.07 -10.32 11.67
C MET A 1 19.44 -9.97 10.23
N ILE A 2 19.27 -8.73 9.74
CA ILE A 2 19.73 -8.38 8.37
C ILE A 2 21.28 -8.30 8.28
N GLU A 3 21.94 -7.78 9.31
CA GLU A 3 23.41 -7.71 9.35
C GLU A 3 24.08 -9.08 9.46
N ASP A 4 23.38 -10.06 10.05
CA ASP A 4 23.89 -11.42 10.27
C ASP A 4 23.86 -12.26 8.97
N GLU A 5 22.98 -11.91 8.03
CA GLU A 5 22.87 -12.55 6.70
C GLU A 5 23.81 -11.91 5.67
N ARG A 6 24.61 -10.91 6.09
CA ARG A 6 25.59 -10.26 5.24
C ARG A 6 26.97 -10.83 5.52
N ASP A 7 27.49 -11.57 4.56
CA ASP A 7 28.88 -12.02 4.52
C ASP A 7 29.56 -11.56 3.22
N ASP A 8 30.78 -12.03 2.96
CA ASP A 8 31.54 -11.67 1.76
C ASP A 8 30.92 -12.23 0.46
N GLU A 9 29.90 -13.11 0.55
CA GLU A 9 29.25 -13.80 -0.56
C GLU A 9 27.87 -13.22 -0.89
N VAL A 10 27.10 -12.77 0.10
CA VAL A 10 25.74 -12.25 -0.09
C VAL A 10 25.60 -10.83 0.46
N GLU A 11 25.38 -9.87 -0.44
CA GLU A 11 25.06 -8.51 -0.03
C GLU A 11 23.55 -8.32 0.18
N VAL A 12 23.19 -8.04 1.43
CA VAL A 12 21.80 -7.75 1.82
C VAL A 12 21.62 -6.25 2.05
N THR A 13 20.59 -5.69 1.41
CA THR A 13 20.18 -4.30 1.53
C THR A 13 18.67 -4.22 1.61
N PHE A 14 18.11 -3.07 1.97
CA PHE A 14 16.67 -2.86 1.99
C PHE A 14 16.32 -1.44 1.57
N ASP A 15 15.11 -1.27 1.04
CA ASP A 15 14.61 0.01 0.61
C ASP A 15 13.33 0.44 1.33
N GLN A 16 13.13 1.76 1.40
CA GLN A 16 11.93 2.37 1.95
C GLN A 16 11.61 3.69 1.24
N TYR A 17 10.32 4.00 1.07
CA TYR A 17 9.84 5.32 0.67
C TYR A 17 9.46 6.17 1.90
N PRO A 18 9.54 7.52 1.84
CA PRO A 18 9.38 8.40 3.00
C PRO A 18 7.92 8.79 3.28
N TYR A 19 7.04 7.79 3.34
CA TYR A 19 5.61 7.96 3.63
C TYR A 19 5.12 6.87 4.56
N ILE A 20 4.24 7.23 5.50
CA ILE A 20 3.58 6.28 6.41
C ILE A 20 2.41 5.52 5.78
N ALA A 21 2.10 5.86 4.52
CA ALA A 21 1.01 5.26 3.77
C ALA A 21 1.57 4.38 2.65
N GLY A 22 0.96 3.21 2.48
CA GLY A 22 1.18 2.31 1.36
C GLY A 22 0.11 2.49 0.29
N ALA A 23 0.36 1.94 -0.90
CA ALA A 23 -0.62 1.90 -1.99
C ALA A 23 -0.64 0.53 -2.65
N THR A 24 -1.85 0.00 -2.86
CA THR A 24 -2.07 -1.32 -3.45
C THR A 24 -3.49 -1.43 -4.03
N VAL A 25 -4.00 -2.63 -4.28
CA VAL A 25 -5.36 -2.90 -4.77
C VAL A 25 -6.26 -3.39 -3.63
N LEU A 26 -7.53 -2.99 -3.62
CA LEU A 26 -8.45 -3.27 -2.52
C LEU A 26 -8.69 -4.78 -2.30
N SER A 27 -8.60 -5.58 -3.37
CA SER A 27 -8.79 -7.03 -3.30
C SER A 27 -7.74 -7.76 -2.46
N THR A 28 -6.59 -7.13 -2.15
CA THR A 28 -5.58 -7.71 -1.25
C THR A 28 -6.04 -7.76 0.20
N LEU A 29 -7.13 -7.08 0.56
CA LEU A 29 -7.77 -7.23 1.87
C LEU A 29 -8.43 -8.61 2.06
N LEU A 30 -8.74 -9.30 0.96
CA LEU A 30 -9.45 -10.57 0.99
C LEU A 30 -8.49 -11.74 1.28
N PRO A 31 -8.95 -12.81 1.94
CA PRO A 31 -8.15 -14.01 2.18
C PRO A 31 -7.54 -14.59 0.89
N PRO A 32 -6.32 -15.14 0.92
CA PRO A 32 -5.62 -15.60 -0.29
C PRO A 32 -6.42 -16.57 -1.16
N TRP A 33 -7.16 -17.52 -0.55
CA TRP A 33 -7.96 -18.51 -1.27
C TRP A 33 -9.04 -17.88 -2.18
N THR A 34 -9.47 -16.65 -1.89
CA THR A 34 -10.45 -15.94 -2.72
C THR A 34 -9.90 -15.61 -4.11
N HIS A 35 -8.57 -15.57 -4.27
CA HIS A 35 -7.87 -15.27 -5.52
C HIS A 35 -7.58 -16.53 -6.36
N GLU A 36 -7.82 -17.73 -5.84
CA GLU A 36 -7.56 -18.98 -6.57
C GLU A 36 -8.37 -19.04 -7.87
N GLY A 37 -7.71 -19.26 -9.01
CA GLY A 37 -8.34 -19.24 -10.33
C GLY A 37 -8.55 -17.83 -10.92
N GLY A 38 -7.98 -16.80 -10.29
CA GLY A 38 -7.88 -15.45 -10.83
C GLY A 38 -9.10 -14.57 -10.60
N LEU A 39 -9.06 -13.37 -11.18
CA LEU A 39 -10.01 -12.28 -10.93
C LEU A 39 -11.47 -12.66 -11.20
N ASN A 40 -11.75 -13.34 -12.32
CA ASN A 40 -13.13 -13.75 -12.65
C ASN A 40 -13.71 -14.69 -11.59
N ARG A 41 -12.91 -15.64 -11.08
CA ARG A 41 -13.33 -16.55 -10.00
C ARG A 41 -13.53 -15.82 -8.69
N LEU A 42 -12.67 -14.84 -8.38
CA LEU A 42 -12.86 -13.97 -7.23
C LEU A 42 -14.19 -13.21 -7.32
N LEU A 43 -14.51 -12.61 -8.46
CA LEU A 43 -15.78 -11.88 -8.64
C LEU A 43 -16.99 -12.81 -8.61
N GLU A 44 -16.88 -14.04 -9.12
CA GLU A 44 -17.92 -15.07 -8.99
C GLU A 44 -18.16 -15.43 -7.51
N ARG A 45 -17.10 -15.68 -6.74
CA ARG A 45 -17.16 -15.93 -5.29
C ARG A 45 -17.84 -14.80 -4.54
N LEU A 46 -17.52 -13.56 -4.88
CA LEU A 46 -18.11 -12.39 -4.23
C LEU A 46 -19.60 -12.18 -4.54
N LYS A 47 -20.19 -12.90 -5.51
CA LYS A 47 -21.65 -12.88 -5.74
C LYS A 47 -22.40 -13.83 -4.79
N ASP A 48 -21.72 -14.81 -4.20
CA ASP A 48 -22.31 -15.79 -3.31
C ASP A 48 -22.38 -15.28 -1.85
N PRO A 49 -23.58 -15.19 -1.24
CA PRO A 49 -23.73 -14.71 0.14
C PRO A 49 -23.02 -15.58 1.18
N ASP A 50 -22.98 -16.90 1.00
CA ASP A 50 -22.32 -17.82 1.93
C ASP A 50 -20.80 -17.63 1.90
N THR A 51 -20.25 -17.45 0.70
CA THR A 51 -18.85 -17.09 0.49
C THR A 51 -18.52 -15.74 1.15
N ARG A 52 -19.35 -14.69 0.98
CA ARG A 52 -19.16 -13.40 1.67
C ARG A 52 -19.15 -13.55 3.18
N LYS A 53 -20.04 -14.37 3.74
CA LYS A 53 -20.10 -14.65 5.17
C LYS A 53 -18.81 -15.31 5.66
N LYS A 54 -18.33 -16.34 4.96
CA LYS A 54 -17.06 -17.01 5.26
C LYS A 54 -15.88 -16.04 5.23
N ILE A 55 -15.78 -15.21 4.18
CA ILE A 55 -14.74 -14.19 4.06
C ILE A 55 -14.78 -13.22 5.24
N LYS A 56 -15.98 -12.72 5.59
CA LYS A 56 -16.16 -11.80 6.72
C LYS A 56 -15.71 -12.42 8.05
N GLU A 57 -16.09 -13.67 8.32
CA GLU A 57 -15.70 -14.38 9.55
C GLU A 57 -14.18 -14.59 9.65
N GLU A 58 -13.50 -14.89 8.54
CA GLU A 58 -12.05 -15.03 8.51
C GLU A 58 -11.34 -13.68 8.68
N MET A 59 -11.82 -12.64 7.99
CA MET A 59 -11.24 -11.29 8.07
C MET A 59 -11.38 -10.64 9.45
N GLN A 60 -12.30 -11.11 10.29
CA GLN A 60 -12.46 -10.64 11.67
C GLN A 60 -11.50 -11.30 12.66
N LYS A 61 -10.79 -12.35 12.25
CA LYS A 61 -9.82 -13.07 13.09
C LYS A 61 -8.40 -12.66 12.73
N GLN A 62 -7.47 -12.80 13.68
CA GLN A 62 -6.05 -12.70 13.37
C GLN A 62 -5.70 -13.76 12.32
N GLY A 63 -5.09 -13.34 11.21
CA GLY A 63 -4.63 -14.27 10.20
C GLY A 63 -3.46 -15.08 10.74
N GLU A 64 -3.57 -16.42 10.71
CA GLU A 64 -2.48 -17.30 11.14
C GLU A 64 -1.40 -17.42 10.05
N CYS A 65 -1.82 -17.45 8.77
CA CYS A 65 -0.95 -17.76 7.63
C CYS A 65 -0.97 -16.68 6.53
N TRP A 66 -1.56 -15.51 6.79
CA TRP A 66 -1.54 -14.37 5.87
C TRP A 66 -1.66 -13.06 6.63
N GLU A 67 -1.19 -11.98 6.01
CA GLU A 67 -1.33 -10.63 6.55
C GLU A 67 -2.79 -10.16 6.41
N ASN A 68 -3.55 -10.22 7.51
CA ASN A 68 -4.91 -9.71 7.55
C ASN A 68 -4.91 -8.19 7.83
N MET A 69 -4.79 -7.39 6.77
CA MET A 69 -4.77 -5.93 6.88
C MET A 69 -6.03 -5.33 7.51
N VAL A 70 -7.19 -5.98 7.45
CA VAL A 70 -8.43 -5.50 8.08
C VAL A 70 -8.44 -5.76 9.59
N HIS A 71 -7.79 -6.83 10.04
CA HIS A 71 -7.61 -7.07 11.47
C HIS A 71 -6.46 -6.21 12.03
N SER A 72 -5.37 -6.07 11.27
CA SER A 72 -4.19 -5.32 11.69
C SER A 72 -4.36 -3.80 11.61
N ASN A 73 -5.26 -3.31 10.75
CA ASN A 73 -5.52 -1.89 10.57
C ASN A 73 -7.00 -1.56 10.79
N ARG A 74 -7.29 -0.30 11.06
CA ARG A 74 -8.66 0.20 11.19
C ARG A 74 -9.24 0.49 9.81
N TRP A 75 -10.54 0.28 9.61
CA TRP A 75 -11.22 0.62 8.36
C TRP A 75 -11.07 2.10 7.96
N ASP A 76 -10.95 3.01 8.92
CA ASP A 76 -10.74 4.45 8.69
C ASP A 76 -9.35 4.80 8.16
N SER A 77 -8.40 3.85 8.17
CA SER A 77 -7.06 3.98 7.59
C SER A 77 -6.98 3.59 6.11
N ILE A 78 -8.05 3.00 5.56
CA ILE A 78 -8.10 2.49 4.18
C ILE A 78 -8.89 3.47 3.31
N TYR A 79 -8.21 4.15 2.41
CA TYR A 79 -8.75 5.15 1.50
C TYR A 79 -8.81 4.65 0.06
N ILE A 80 -9.92 4.89 -0.63
CA ILE A 80 -10.04 4.58 -2.06
C ILE A 80 -9.34 5.66 -2.87
N SER A 81 -8.40 5.28 -3.72
CA SER A 81 -7.56 6.22 -4.47
C SER A 81 -7.95 6.36 -5.94
N VAL A 82 -8.30 5.25 -6.60
CA VAL A 82 -8.68 5.24 -8.02
C VAL A 82 -9.77 4.21 -8.24
N LEU A 83 -10.83 4.65 -8.93
CA LEU A 83 -11.94 3.82 -9.39
C LEU A 83 -12.04 3.89 -10.92
N LYS A 84 -12.56 2.84 -11.53
CA LYS A 84 -12.74 2.72 -12.98
C LYS A 84 -14.02 3.40 -13.44
N THR A 85 -15.13 3.22 -12.72
CA THR A 85 -16.45 3.68 -13.18
C THR A 85 -16.78 5.11 -12.74
N GLU A 86 -17.40 5.88 -13.62
CA GLU A 86 -17.81 7.27 -13.34
C GLU A 86 -18.80 7.35 -12.16
N LYS A 87 -19.69 6.37 -12.06
CA LYS A 87 -20.70 6.27 -10.98
C LYS A 87 -20.06 6.33 -9.59
N ASN A 88 -18.89 5.72 -9.42
CA ASN A 88 -18.24 5.57 -8.13
C ASN A 88 -17.12 6.60 -7.90
N LYS A 89 -16.76 7.44 -8.88
CA LYS A 89 -15.72 8.48 -8.73
C LYS A 89 -15.88 9.38 -7.51
N ARG A 90 -17.12 9.62 -7.06
CA ARG A 90 -17.42 10.36 -5.83
C ARG A 90 -16.82 9.77 -4.54
N PHE A 91 -16.38 8.52 -4.57
CA PHE A 91 -15.75 7.82 -3.45
C PHE A 91 -14.21 7.94 -3.46
N GLU A 92 -13.60 8.48 -4.51
CA GLU A 92 -12.15 8.71 -4.52
C GLU A 92 -11.76 9.73 -3.44
N GLY A 93 -10.75 9.39 -2.63
CA GLY A 93 -10.31 10.16 -1.47
C GLY A 93 -11.13 9.93 -0.20
N LYS A 94 -12.09 9.00 -0.21
CA LYS A 94 -12.88 8.59 0.97
C LYS A 94 -12.37 7.29 1.57
N ASN A 95 -12.48 7.15 2.88
CA ASN A 95 -12.21 5.89 3.55
C ASN A 95 -13.44 4.97 3.56
N ILE A 96 -13.25 3.69 3.87
CA ILE A 96 -14.33 2.69 3.82
C ILE A 96 -15.53 3.07 4.70
N PRO A 97 -15.37 3.54 5.95
CA PRO A 97 -16.50 4.00 6.77
C PRO A 97 -17.27 5.19 6.17
N GLU A 98 -16.58 6.19 5.61
CA GLU A 98 -17.24 7.31 4.93
C GLU A 98 -18.06 6.83 3.74
N ILE A 99 -17.53 5.90 2.94
CA ILE A 99 -18.24 5.35 1.77
C ILE A 99 -19.46 4.55 2.21
N LYS A 100 -19.32 3.74 3.27
CA LYS A 100 -20.43 3.00 3.89
C LYS A 100 -21.55 3.96 4.29
N ASP A 101 -21.23 5.05 4.98
CA ASP A 101 -22.21 6.05 5.40
C ASP A 101 -22.86 6.76 4.20
N MET A 102 -22.08 7.11 3.18
CA MET A 102 -22.59 7.71 1.93
C MET A 102 -23.52 6.78 1.15
N ARG A 103 -23.34 5.46 1.27
CA ARG A 103 -24.15 4.43 0.59
C ARG A 103 -25.35 3.97 1.42
N GLY A 104 -25.32 4.19 2.73
CA GLY A 104 -26.26 3.57 3.67
C GLY A 104 -26.06 2.05 3.79
N ASP A 105 -24.81 1.59 3.64
CA ASP A 105 -24.47 0.18 3.77
C ASP A 105 -24.51 -0.26 5.25
N ALA A 106 -24.87 -1.52 5.49
CA ALA A 106 -25.01 -2.06 6.84
C ALA A 106 -23.67 -2.15 7.59
N ASP A 107 -22.58 -2.42 6.88
CA ASP A 107 -21.22 -2.53 7.41
C ASP A 107 -20.16 -2.30 6.33
N GLU A 108 -18.90 -2.18 6.75
CA GLU A 108 -17.74 -1.96 5.89
C GLU A 108 -17.49 -3.13 4.92
N PHE A 109 -17.87 -4.36 5.31
CA PHE A 109 -17.72 -5.55 4.47
C PHE A 109 -18.63 -5.51 3.26
N LYS A 110 -19.88 -5.07 3.43
CA LYS A 110 -20.81 -4.87 2.31
C LYS A 110 -20.23 -3.85 1.32
N THR A 111 -19.72 -2.72 1.83
CA THR A 111 -19.07 -1.70 1.00
C THR A 111 -17.86 -2.28 0.25
N LEU A 112 -17.00 -3.04 0.94
CA LEU A 112 -15.85 -3.71 0.33
C LEU A 112 -16.28 -4.64 -0.83
N PHE A 113 -17.20 -5.58 -0.58
CA PHE A 113 -17.60 -6.57 -1.59
C PHE A 113 -18.34 -5.93 -2.76
N ASP A 114 -19.25 -5.00 -2.50
CA ASP A 114 -20.03 -4.36 -3.55
C ASP A 114 -19.15 -3.44 -4.40
N LEU A 115 -18.21 -2.70 -3.79
CA LEU A 115 -17.28 -1.86 -4.55
C LEU A 115 -16.36 -2.70 -5.44
N LEU A 116 -15.87 -3.86 -4.95
CA LEU A 116 -15.10 -4.79 -5.78
C LEU A 116 -15.92 -5.34 -6.95
N LEU A 117 -17.20 -5.67 -6.76
CA LEU A 117 -18.05 -6.14 -7.86
C LEU A 117 -18.40 -5.02 -8.86
N GLU A 118 -18.69 -3.81 -8.37
CA GLU A 118 -19.08 -2.67 -9.20
C GLU A 118 -17.94 -2.17 -10.10
N GLU A 119 -16.69 -2.43 -9.70
CA GLU A 119 -15.48 -1.96 -10.37
C GLU A 119 -14.69 -3.08 -11.06
N ASP A 120 -15.28 -4.26 -11.25
CA ASP A 120 -14.61 -5.45 -11.81
C ASP A 120 -13.32 -5.83 -11.05
N GLY A 121 -13.24 -5.52 -9.76
CA GLY A 121 -12.09 -5.71 -8.88
C GLY A 121 -10.95 -4.71 -9.11
N GLU A 122 -11.10 -3.75 -10.01
CA GLU A 122 -10.11 -2.71 -10.33
C GLU A 122 -10.20 -1.51 -9.38
N VAL A 123 -10.12 -1.77 -8.07
CA VAL A 123 -10.16 -0.72 -7.04
C VAL A 123 -8.78 -0.52 -6.45
N ARG A 124 -8.28 0.70 -6.46
CA ARG A 124 -6.99 1.04 -5.82
C ARG A 124 -7.23 1.66 -4.46
N MET A 125 -6.34 1.33 -3.52
CA MET A 125 -6.38 1.86 -2.17
C MET A 125 -5.06 2.45 -1.72
N ILE A 126 -5.15 3.38 -0.79
CA ILE A 126 -4.07 3.88 0.04
C ILE A 126 -4.37 3.43 1.47
N VAL A 127 -3.38 2.88 2.18
CA VAL A 127 -3.53 2.39 3.55
C VAL A 127 -2.51 3.07 4.46
N PHE A 128 -2.98 3.65 5.56
CA PHE A 128 -2.12 4.26 6.59
C PHE A 128 -1.84 3.23 7.69
N SER A 129 -0.78 2.45 7.53
CA SER A 129 -0.44 1.34 8.41
C SER A 129 0.92 1.45 9.10
N GLN A 130 1.73 2.47 8.74
CA GLN A 130 3.12 2.57 9.21
C GLN A 130 3.27 3.66 10.27
N ASP A 131 4.20 3.47 11.20
CA ASP A 131 4.57 4.47 12.19
C ASP A 131 5.74 5.35 11.71
N GLU A 132 5.65 6.65 11.93
CA GLU A 132 6.68 7.57 11.44
C GLU A 132 7.98 7.50 12.25
N ALA A 133 7.94 7.12 13.54
CA ALA A 133 9.14 6.94 14.34
C ALA A 133 9.90 5.68 13.93
N GLU A 134 9.20 4.57 13.68
CA GLU A 134 9.80 3.35 13.11
C GLU A 134 10.40 3.62 11.74
N MET A 135 9.67 4.34 10.87
CA MET A 135 10.18 4.74 9.56
C MET A 135 11.48 5.56 9.68
N ARG A 136 11.56 6.50 10.63
CA ARG A 136 12.81 7.24 10.90
C ARG A 136 13.95 6.35 11.38
N GLN A 137 13.66 5.31 12.17
CA GLN A 137 14.69 4.36 12.60
C GLN A 137 15.25 3.57 11.42
N VAL A 138 14.38 3.06 10.56
CA VAL A 138 14.75 2.34 9.33
C VAL A 138 15.61 3.24 8.42
N MET A 139 15.22 4.50 8.21
CA MET A 139 15.98 5.44 7.38
C MET A 139 17.40 5.73 7.85
N ARG A 140 17.67 5.62 9.17
CA ARG A 140 19.01 5.86 9.75
C ARG A 140 19.96 4.70 9.54
N HIS A 141 19.47 3.53 9.15
CA HIS A 141 20.28 2.35 9.03
C HIS A 141 21.32 2.50 7.91
N PRO A 142 22.59 2.08 8.11
CA PRO A 142 23.62 2.20 7.08
C PRO A 142 23.32 1.44 5.77
N LEU A 143 22.46 0.42 5.85
CA LEU A 143 22.04 -0.42 4.71
C LEU A 143 20.78 0.06 3.98
N HIS A 144 20.16 1.16 4.45
CA HIS A 144 18.94 1.69 3.89
C HIS A 144 19.18 2.38 2.53
N MET A 145 18.34 2.04 1.56
CA MET A 145 18.21 2.73 0.27
C MET A 145 16.83 3.37 0.14
N VAL A 146 16.73 4.41 -0.69
CA VAL A 146 15.41 5.00 -0.99
C VAL A 146 14.85 4.40 -2.29
N GLY A 147 13.81 3.58 -2.16
CA GLY A 147 13.00 3.09 -3.26
C GLY A 147 11.65 3.78 -3.26
N SER A 148 11.18 4.28 -4.41
CA SER A 148 9.91 5.02 -4.44
C SER A 148 8.69 4.13 -4.28
N ASP A 149 8.80 2.84 -4.64
CA ASP A 149 7.68 1.90 -4.83
C ASP A 149 6.55 2.54 -5.67
N GLY A 150 6.94 3.41 -6.61
CA GLY A 150 6.05 4.27 -7.35
C GLY A 150 5.63 3.65 -8.67
N ARG A 151 4.35 3.80 -9.02
CA ARG A 151 3.89 3.52 -10.40
C ARG A 151 4.21 4.71 -11.29
N SER A 152 4.55 4.45 -12.54
CA SER A 152 4.67 5.49 -13.56
C SER A 152 3.32 6.16 -13.80
N VAL A 153 3.20 7.41 -13.37
CA VAL A 153 2.02 8.26 -13.52
C VAL A 153 2.44 9.61 -14.11
N ALA A 154 1.50 10.34 -14.69
CA ALA A 154 1.73 11.68 -15.21
C ALA A 154 0.57 12.61 -14.82
N PRO A 155 0.80 13.91 -14.62
CA PRO A 155 -0.27 14.86 -14.31
C PRO A 155 -1.13 15.21 -15.54
N TYR A 156 -0.90 14.57 -16.68
CA TYR A 156 -1.59 14.76 -17.95
C TYR A 156 -1.90 13.43 -18.63
N GLY A 157 -2.84 13.46 -19.58
CA GLY A 157 -3.23 12.30 -20.38
C GLY A 157 -3.90 11.20 -19.55
N LEU A 158 -3.88 9.97 -20.06
CA LEU A 158 -4.53 8.82 -19.42
C LEU A 158 -3.95 8.46 -18.05
N LEU A 159 -2.72 8.90 -17.76
CA LEU A 159 -2.03 8.61 -16.50
C LEU A 159 -2.34 9.61 -15.37
N SER A 160 -3.17 10.64 -15.63
CA SER A 160 -3.57 11.63 -14.62
C SER A 160 -4.82 11.27 -13.82
N ILE A 161 -5.44 10.14 -14.15
CA ILE A 161 -6.72 9.72 -13.57
C ILE A 161 -6.55 9.30 -12.11
N GLY A 162 -7.46 9.81 -11.27
CA GLY A 162 -7.60 9.43 -9.85
C GLY A 162 -6.71 10.22 -8.91
N LYS A 163 -6.50 9.68 -7.70
CA LYS A 163 -5.72 10.30 -6.62
C LYS A 163 -4.55 9.38 -6.21
N PRO A 164 -3.48 9.29 -7.02
CA PRO A 164 -2.39 8.36 -6.77
C PRO A 164 -1.63 8.71 -5.49
N HIS A 165 -0.91 7.72 -4.95
CA HIS A 165 -0.09 7.90 -3.77
C HIS A 165 1.03 8.93 -4.01
N PRO A 166 1.28 9.86 -3.07
CA PRO A 166 2.27 10.93 -3.27
C PRO A 166 3.71 10.43 -3.48
N ARG A 167 4.02 9.20 -3.03
CA ARG A 167 5.33 8.53 -3.28
C ARG A 167 5.71 8.46 -4.76
N PHE A 168 4.74 8.54 -5.68
CA PHE A 168 5.03 8.43 -7.11
C PHE A 168 5.78 9.66 -7.66
N TYR A 169 5.58 10.82 -7.04
CA TYR A 169 6.23 12.08 -7.45
C TYR A 169 7.22 12.61 -6.41
N GLY A 170 6.96 12.33 -5.13
CA GLY A 170 7.56 13.08 -4.02
C GLY A 170 8.62 12.34 -3.22
N THR A 171 8.91 11.06 -3.48
CA THR A 171 9.84 10.26 -2.66
C THR A 171 11.20 10.95 -2.46
N PHE A 172 11.95 11.21 -3.53
CA PHE A 172 13.28 11.81 -3.38
C PHE A 172 13.24 13.26 -2.86
N PRO A 173 12.37 14.15 -3.36
CA PRO A 173 12.28 15.51 -2.82
C PRO A 173 11.86 15.56 -1.35
N ARG A 174 10.94 14.69 -0.92
CA ARG A 174 10.50 14.60 0.48
C ARG A 174 11.59 14.05 1.39
N PHE A 175 12.31 13.02 0.94
CA PHE A 175 13.46 12.48 1.66
C PHE A 175 14.52 13.56 1.90
N LEU A 176 14.98 14.24 0.85
CA LEU A 176 16.01 15.28 0.93
C LEU A 176 15.52 16.54 1.66
N GLY A 177 14.26 16.94 1.46
CA GLY A 177 13.69 18.14 2.06
C GLY A 177 13.34 17.97 3.53
N LYS A 178 12.44 17.04 3.83
CA LYS A 178 11.93 16.85 5.19
C LYS A 178 12.96 16.12 6.07
N TYR A 179 13.42 14.95 5.66
CA TYR A 179 14.22 14.11 6.55
C TYR A 179 15.69 14.53 6.62
N VAL A 180 16.29 15.03 5.53
CA VAL A 180 17.71 15.44 5.53
C VAL A 180 17.88 16.91 5.90
N ARG A 181 17.23 17.84 5.19
CA ARG A 181 17.44 19.28 5.43
C ARG A 181 16.75 19.78 6.70
N GLU A 182 15.47 19.45 6.90
CA GLU A 182 14.67 20.00 8.01
C GLU A 182 14.89 19.23 9.31
N GLU A 183 14.73 17.91 9.29
CA GLU A 183 14.85 17.05 10.49
C GLU A 183 16.30 16.64 10.80
N LYS A 184 17.24 16.86 9.86
CA LYS A 184 18.67 16.49 10.01
C LYS A 184 18.86 15.04 10.44
N LEU A 185 18.03 14.14 9.91
CA LEU A 185 18.01 12.73 10.26
C LEU A 185 19.34 12.04 9.90
N LEU A 186 19.91 12.43 8.76
CA LEU A 186 21.17 11.95 8.20
C LEU A 186 21.98 13.15 7.67
N SER A 187 23.29 13.00 7.48
CA SER A 187 24.06 13.98 6.71
C SER A 187 23.64 13.95 5.23
N LEU A 188 23.88 15.06 4.52
CA LEU A 188 23.57 15.13 3.09
C LEU A 188 24.37 14.11 2.28
N GLU A 189 25.63 13.87 2.64
CA GLU A 189 26.50 12.90 1.98
C GLU A 189 25.96 11.48 2.11
N ASN A 190 25.53 11.08 3.31
CA ASN A 190 24.92 9.77 3.54
C ASN A 190 23.59 9.62 2.81
N ALA A 191 22.79 10.70 2.76
CA ALA A 191 21.54 10.71 2.02
C ALA A 191 21.74 10.62 0.49
N ILE A 192 22.75 11.29 -0.07
CA ILE A 192 23.07 11.17 -1.50
C ILE A 192 23.58 9.77 -1.80
N ARG A 193 24.42 9.21 -0.93
CA ARG A 193 24.90 7.82 -1.07
C ARG A 193 23.71 6.84 -1.17
N SER A 194 22.72 6.92 -0.28
CA SER A 194 21.57 5.99 -0.24
C SER A 194 20.62 6.07 -1.45
N ILE A 195 20.75 7.08 -2.31
CA ILE A 195 19.92 7.27 -3.52
C ILE A 195 20.72 7.27 -4.82
N THR A 196 22.04 7.03 -4.76
CA THR A 196 22.92 7.03 -5.95
C THR A 196 23.91 5.86 -5.95
N SER A 197 24.95 5.95 -5.10
CA SER A 197 26.13 5.10 -5.14
C SER A 197 26.04 3.89 -4.22
N TYR A 198 25.06 3.85 -3.32
CA TYR A 198 24.75 2.66 -2.55
C TYR A 198 24.14 1.62 -3.49
N LYS A 199 25.01 0.85 -4.11
CA LYS A 199 24.67 -0.36 -4.84
C LYS A 199 24.91 -1.52 -3.89
N GLY A 200 23.98 -2.48 -3.84
CA GLY A 200 24.45 -3.85 -3.67
C GLY A 200 25.41 -4.11 -4.83
N GLU A 201 26.69 -4.34 -4.55
CA GLU A 201 27.72 -4.73 -5.50
C GLU A 201 27.21 -5.92 -6.32
N PHE A 202 26.69 -5.64 -7.51
CA PHE A 202 26.52 -6.66 -8.53
C PHE A 202 27.92 -7.04 -9.01
N ARG A 203 28.52 -8.05 -8.37
CA ARG A 203 29.75 -8.66 -8.87
C ARG A 203 29.40 -9.42 -10.16
N PRO A 204 30.00 -9.05 -11.32
CA PRO A 204 29.72 -9.69 -12.60
C PRO A 204 30.17 -11.15 -12.66
#